data_AF-A0A221SNM5-F1
#
_entry.id   AF-A0A221SNM5-F1
#
_cell.length_a   1.000
_cell.length_b   1.000
_cell.length_c   1.000
_cell.angle_alpha   90.00
_cell.angle_beta   90.00
_cell.angle_gamma   90.00
#
_symmetry.space_group_name_H-M   'P 1'
#
loop_
_entity.id
_entity.type
_entity.pdbx_description
1 polymer ?
#
loop_
_entity_poly.entity_id
_entity_poly.type
_entity_poly.pdbx_seq_one_letter_code
_entity_poly.pdbx_strand_id
1 'polypeptide(L)'
;SLRVEHIKLQEKEEEKKHIVVFDFLGKDSIRYYNEVAVEKRVFKNLQLFMENKTKGDDLFDRLNTVILNKHLNELMEGLSAKVFRTFNASKTLQEQLDKTQQDMSDAEKLLCYNRANREVAVLCNHQRAVPKGHEKSMEKLEEKIEAKKEAIHEAQKQAKDAKKTDKALYEKKKKMLEKLQSQLDKLEIAKIDRNENITIALGTSELNYLDPRISVAW
;
A
#
# COMPACT_ATOMS: atom_id res chain seq x y z
N SER A 1 -20.46 -1.73 -15.46
CA SER A 1 -21.74 -2.14 -14.84
C SER A 1 -21.96 -1.43 -13.51
N LEU A 2 -21.56 -0.16 -13.39
CA LEU A 2 -21.97 0.63 -12.23
C LEU A 2 -23.46 0.94 -12.38
N ARG A 3 -24.19 0.89 -11.27
CA ARG A 3 -25.59 1.30 -11.18
C ARG A 3 -25.71 2.64 -10.45
N VAL A 4 -26.86 3.28 -10.58
CA VAL A 4 -27.16 4.55 -9.91
C VAL A 4 -26.93 4.45 -8.40
N GLU A 5 -27.29 3.33 -7.76
CA GLU A 5 -27.09 3.14 -6.32
C GLU A 5 -25.63 3.05 -5.86
N HIS A 6 -24.69 2.77 -6.76
CA HIS A 6 -23.27 2.60 -6.43
C HIS A 6 -22.54 3.93 -6.22
N ILE A 7 -23.17 5.07 -6.57
CA ILE A 7 -22.58 6.39 -6.41
C ILE A 7 -23.53 7.36 -5.72
N LYS A 8 -22.96 8.34 -5.01
CA LYS A 8 -23.68 9.51 -4.49
C LYS A 8 -22.92 10.78 -4.88
N LEU A 9 -23.66 11.77 -5.33
CA LEU A 9 -23.12 13.07 -5.72
C LEU A 9 -23.31 14.05 -4.56
N GLN A 10 -22.23 14.70 -4.12
CA GLN A 10 -22.25 15.69 -3.06
C GLN A 10 -21.59 16.99 -3.54
N GLU A 11 -22.29 18.11 -3.33
CA GLU A 11 -21.71 19.44 -3.47
C GLU A 11 -21.37 19.95 -2.06
N LYS A 12 -20.09 20.27 -1.80
CA LYS A 12 -19.67 20.89 -0.54
C LYS A 12 -19.52 22.39 -0.72
N GLU A 13 -20.28 23.16 0.08
CA GLU A 13 -20.38 24.63 -0.02
C GLU A 13 -19.08 25.36 0.35
N GLU A 14 -18.31 24.86 1.33
CA GLU A 14 -17.14 25.58 1.88
C GLU A 14 -15.95 25.64 0.92
N GLU A 15 -15.83 24.72 -0.05
CA GLU A 15 -14.68 24.65 -0.98
C GLU A 15 -15.06 24.47 -2.46
N LYS A 16 -16.36 24.50 -2.80
CA LYS A 16 -16.88 24.21 -4.17
C LYS A 16 -16.30 22.92 -4.77
N LYS A 17 -16.14 21.88 -3.95
CA LYS A 17 -15.65 20.57 -4.40
C LYS A 17 -16.82 19.71 -4.86
N HIS A 18 -16.75 19.26 -6.10
CA HIS A 18 -17.67 18.30 -6.71
C HIS A 18 -17.25 16.88 -6.28
N ILE A 19 -17.87 16.34 -5.24
CA ILE A 19 -17.48 15.05 -4.65
C ILE A 19 -18.37 13.92 -5.17
N VAL A 20 -17.74 12.86 -5.66
CA VAL A 20 -18.40 11.59 -5.99
C VAL A 20 -18.02 10.56 -4.94
N VAL A 21 -19.02 10.07 -4.22
CA VAL A 21 -18.88 8.97 -3.27
C VAL A 21 -19.17 7.67 -4.01
N PHE A 22 -18.20 6.79 -4.12
CA PHE A 22 -18.37 5.43 -4.62
C PHE A 22 -18.55 4.47 -3.46
N ASP A 23 -19.55 3.60 -3.53
CA ASP A 23 -19.76 2.53 -2.56
C ASP A 23 -20.41 1.31 -3.23
N PHE A 24 -19.61 0.32 -3.58
CA PHE A 24 -20.09 -0.90 -4.25
C PHE A 24 -19.20 -2.10 -3.97
N LEU A 25 -19.71 -3.29 -4.27
CA LEU A 25 -18.93 -4.53 -4.22
C LEU A 25 -18.30 -4.80 -5.59
N GLY A 26 -16.97 -4.88 -5.61
CA GLY A 26 -16.18 -5.18 -6.81
C GLY A 26 -15.99 -6.68 -7.02
N LYS A 27 -14.87 -7.03 -7.65
CA LYS A 27 -14.45 -8.43 -7.82
C LYS A 27 -14.30 -9.10 -6.45
N ASP A 28 -14.67 -10.39 -6.38
CA ASP A 28 -14.57 -11.21 -5.17
C ASP A 28 -15.36 -10.62 -3.98
N SER A 29 -16.39 -9.80 -4.28
CA SER A 29 -17.22 -9.08 -3.30
C SER A 29 -16.43 -8.15 -2.38
N ILE A 30 -15.26 -7.67 -2.81
CA ILE A 30 -14.47 -6.70 -2.06
C ILE A 30 -15.12 -5.32 -2.22
N ARG A 31 -15.46 -4.69 -1.09
CA ARG A 31 -16.04 -3.34 -1.09
C ARG A 31 -15.04 -2.33 -1.65
N TYR A 32 -15.50 -1.47 -2.53
CA TYR A 32 -14.82 -0.26 -2.97
C TYR A 32 -15.58 0.93 -2.39
N TYR A 33 -14.95 1.61 -1.44
CA TYR A 33 -15.44 2.88 -0.89
C TYR A 33 -14.42 3.96 -1.17
N ASN A 34 -14.83 5.06 -1.81
CA ASN A 34 -13.95 6.19 -2.04
C ASN A 34 -14.75 7.49 -2.21
N GLU A 35 -14.23 8.58 -1.65
CA GLU A 35 -14.75 9.93 -1.86
C GLU A 35 -13.74 10.70 -2.69
N VAL A 36 -14.08 10.98 -3.95
CA VAL A 36 -13.15 11.61 -4.89
C VAL A 36 -13.71 12.93 -5.39
N ALA A 37 -12.88 13.98 -5.31
CA ALA A 37 -13.16 15.25 -5.97
C ALA A 37 -12.94 15.07 -7.47
N VAL A 38 -13.97 15.35 -8.26
CA VAL A 38 -13.92 15.25 -9.72
C VAL A 38 -14.03 16.63 -10.36
N GLU A 39 -13.67 16.73 -11.63
CA GLU A 39 -13.89 17.94 -12.40
C GLU A 39 -15.39 18.26 -12.53
N LYS A 40 -15.71 19.55 -12.56
CA LYS A 40 -17.10 20.04 -12.71
C LYS A 40 -17.84 19.42 -13.90
N ARG A 41 -17.15 19.19 -15.02
CA ARG A 41 -17.74 18.55 -16.21
C ARG A 41 -18.13 17.10 -15.95
N VAL A 42 -17.28 16.35 -15.25
CA VAL A 42 -17.56 14.95 -14.87
C VAL A 42 -18.75 14.90 -13.93
N PHE A 43 -18.79 15.76 -12.91
CA PHE A 43 -19.90 15.80 -11.96
C PHE A 43 -21.25 16.09 -12.63
N LYS A 44 -21.30 17.11 -13.50
CA LYS A 44 -22.50 17.43 -14.29
C LYS A 44 -22.93 16.29 -15.20
N ASN A 45 -21.99 15.61 -15.85
CA ASN A 45 -22.31 14.45 -16.67
C ASN A 45 -22.90 13.31 -15.83
N LEU A 46 -22.37 13.07 -14.62
CA LEU A 46 -22.92 12.07 -13.72
C LEU A 46 -24.35 12.42 -13.27
N GLN A 47 -24.65 13.70 -13.01
CA GLN A 47 -26.03 14.14 -12.73
C GLN A 47 -26.97 13.76 -13.89
N LEU A 48 -26.60 14.11 -15.12
CA LEU A 48 -27.36 13.76 -16.33
C LEU A 48 -27.51 12.24 -16.50
N PHE A 49 -26.48 11.46 -16.20
CA PHE A 49 -26.52 9.99 -16.30
C PHE A 49 -27.43 9.33 -15.27
N MET A 50 -27.81 10.04 -14.20
CA MET A 50 -28.72 9.57 -13.15
C MET A 50 -30.16 10.06 -13.35
N GLU A 51 -30.40 11.03 -14.23
CA GLU A 51 -31.75 11.58 -14.48
C GLU A 51 -32.71 10.52 -15.03
N ASN A 52 -33.95 10.53 -14.53
CA ASN A 52 -35.01 9.60 -14.92
C ASN A 52 -34.67 8.11 -14.76
N LYS A 53 -33.71 7.78 -13.89
CA LYS A 53 -33.32 6.40 -13.57
C LYS A 53 -33.64 6.04 -12.12
N THR A 54 -33.89 4.75 -11.90
CA THR A 54 -34.03 4.16 -10.58
C THR A 54 -32.69 3.65 -10.05
N LYS A 55 -32.64 3.28 -8.77
CA LYS A 55 -31.42 2.80 -8.09
C LYS A 55 -30.77 1.58 -8.77
N GLY A 56 -31.59 0.70 -9.33
CA GLY A 56 -31.16 -0.54 -9.98
C GLY A 56 -30.72 -0.38 -11.43
N ASP A 57 -30.88 0.80 -12.03
CA ASP A 57 -30.54 1.01 -13.42
C ASP A 57 -29.05 1.26 -13.62
N ASP A 58 -28.53 0.88 -14.79
CA ASP A 58 -27.15 1.13 -15.16
C ASP A 58 -26.86 2.63 -15.26
N LEU A 59 -25.77 3.05 -14.61
CA LEU A 59 -25.29 4.43 -14.66
C LEU A 59 -24.90 4.82 -16.09
N PHE A 60 -24.23 3.92 -16.80
CA PHE A 60 -23.82 4.10 -18.19
C PHE A 60 -24.64 3.18 -19.11
N ASP A 61 -25.90 3.53 -19.34
CA ASP A 61 -26.92 2.73 -20.06
C ASP A 61 -26.59 2.49 -21.53
N ARG A 62 -25.81 3.38 -22.15
CA ARG A 62 -25.39 3.27 -23.57
C ARG A 62 -23.95 2.80 -23.76
N LEU A 63 -23.30 2.33 -22.69
CA LEU A 63 -21.90 1.93 -22.69
C LEU A 63 -21.76 0.46 -22.27
N ASN A 64 -20.90 -0.27 -22.96
CA ASN A 64 -20.46 -1.58 -22.50
C ASN A 64 -18.95 -1.74 -22.73
N THR A 65 -18.38 -2.84 -22.21
CA THR A 65 -16.93 -3.09 -22.27
C THR A 65 -16.43 -3.30 -23.71
N VAL A 66 -17.27 -3.80 -24.62
CA VAL A 66 -16.90 -4.00 -26.03
C VAL A 66 -16.74 -2.66 -26.72
N ILE A 67 -17.71 -1.75 -26.58
CA ILE A 67 -17.67 -0.39 -27.15
C ILE A 67 -16.45 0.38 -26.60
N LEU A 68 -16.23 0.31 -25.28
CA LEU A 68 -15.10 0.99 -24.64
C LEU A 68 -13.76 0.47 -25.16
N ASN A 69 -13.54 -0.86 -25.18
CA ASN A 69 -12.26 -1.40 -25.62
C ASN A 69 -12.02 -1.21 -27.12
N LYS A 70 -13.08 -1.21 -27.95
CA LYS A 70 -12.96 -0.86 -29.37
C LYS A 70 -12.40 0.55 -29.53
N HIS A 71 -12.98 1.52 -28.83
CA HIS A 71 -12.51 2.90 -28.86
C HIS A 71 -11.07 3.03 -28.35
N LEU A 72 -10.72 2.36 -27.25
CA LEU A 72 -9.35 2.37 -26.73
C LEU A 72 -8.34 1.81 -27.73
N ASN A 73 -8.68 0.72 -28.42
CA ASN A 73 -7.81 0.12 -29.43
C ASN A 73 -7.62 1.00 -30.67
N GLU A 74 -8.61 1.83 -31.02
CA GLU A 74 -8.49 2.84 -32.09
C GLU A 74 -7.50 3.96 -31.72
N LEU A 75 -7.37 4.29 -30.42
CA LEU A 75 -6.42 5.28 -29.93
C LEU A 75 -4.99 4.75 -29.87
N MET A 76 -4.83 3.47 -29.54
CA MET A 76 -3.54 2.77 -29.50
C MET A 76 -3.77 1.27 -29.69
N GLU A 77 -3.09 0.68 -30.66
CA GLU A 77 -3.19 -0.75 -30.93
C GLU A 77 -2.86 -1.59 -29.68
N GLY A 78 -3.74 -2.53 -29.35
CA GLY A 78 -3.62 -3.40 -28.18
C GLY A 78 -4.06 -2.76 -26.85
N LEU A 79 -4.44 -1.48 -26.84
CA LEU A 79 -4.90 -0.81 -25.63
C LEU A 79 -6.29 -1.30 -25.21
N SER A 80 -6.45 -1.60 -23.93
CA SER A 80 -7.71 -2.02 -23.32
C SER A 80 -7.81 -1.51 -21.88
N ALA A 81 -9.01 -1.54 -21.30
CA ALA A 81 -9.25 -1.03 -19.94
C ALA A 81 -8.34 -1.68 -18.88
N LYS A 82 -7.97 -2.96 -19.03
CA LYS A 82 -7.05 -3.65 -18.10
C LYS A 82 -5.63 -3.08 -18.14
N VAL A 83 -5.18 -2.58 -19.29
CA VAL A 83 -3.82 -2.05 -19.46
C VAL A 83 -3.61 -0.83 -18.59
N PHE A 84 -4.63 0.01 -18.39
CA PHE A 84 -4.57 1.16 -17.48
C PHE A 84 -4.29 0.74 -16.03
N ARG A 85 -4.82 -0.41 -15.57
CA ARG A 85 -4.52 -0.91 -14.22
C ARG A 85 -3.04 -1.26 -14.08
N THR A 86 -2.49 -2.01 -15.04
CA THR A 86 -1.07 -2.38 -15.05
C THR A 86 -0.16 -1.15 -15.18
N PHE A 87 -0.50 -0.21 -16.07
CA PHE A 87 0.26 1.02 -16.24
C PHE A 87 0.29 1.85 -14.95
N ASN A 88 -0.87 2.15 -14.36
CA ASN A 88 -0.94 2.94 -13.14
C ASN A 88 -0.25 2.26 -11.96
N ALA A 89 -0.35 0.93 -11.85
CA ALA A 89 0.32 0.15 -10.81
C ALA A 89 1.85 0.23 -10.93
N SER A 90 2.40 -0.13 -12.10
CA SER A 90 3.85 -0.07 -12.35
C SER A 90 4.41 1.34 -12.21
N LYS A 91 3.71 2.34 -12.75
CA LYS A 91 4.12 3.74 -12.65
C LYS A 91 4.15 4.20 -11.19
N THR A 92 3.12 3.87 -10.41
CA THR A 92 3.08 4.21 -8.98
C THR A 92 4.22 3.54 -8.22
N LEU A 93 4.52 2.27 -8.48
CA LEU A 93 5.67 1.60 -7.86
C LEU A 93 6.97 2.37 -8.13
N GLN A 94 7.24 2.67 -9.41
CA GLN A 94 8.45 3.39 -9.80
C GLN A 94 8.52 4.77 -9.14
N GLU A 95 7.46 5.58 -9.21
CA GLU A 95 7.42 6.91 -8.60
C GLU A 95 7.60 6.87 -7.07
N GLN A 96 7.19 5.79 -6.39
CA GLN A 96 7.44 5.62 -4.96
C GLN A 96 8.86 5.16 -4.66
N LEU A 97 9.42 4.24 -5.46
CA LEU A 97 10.80 3.76 -5.30
C LEU A 97 11.83 4.85 -5.63
N ASP A 98 11.54 5.73 -6.59
CA ASP A 98 12.41 6.88 -6.93
C ASP A 98 12.56 7.89 -5.78
N LYS A 99 11.66 7.85 -4.79
CA LYS A 99 11.71 8.71 -3.58
C LYS A 99 12.54 8.10 -2.45
N THR A 100 13.07 6.89 -2.62
CA THR A 100 13.86 6.20 -1.58
C THR A 100 15.27 6.77 -1.43
N GLN A 101 15.86 6.61 -0.25
CA GLN A 101 17.21 7.11 0.07
C GLN A 101 18.29 6.08 -0.29
N GLN A 102 19.50 6.55 -0.64
CA GLN A 102 20.59 5.66 -1.08
C GLN A 102 21.30 4.93 0.08
N ASP A 103 21.31 5.50 1.30
CA ASP A 103 22.06 4.98 2.45
C ASP A 103 21.17 4.24 3.46
N MET A 104 20.39 3.28 2.98
CA MET A 104 19.49 2.47 3.81
C MET A 104 20.07 1.07 4.03
N SER A 105 19.86 0.51 5.22
CA SER A 105 20.12 -0.91 5.47
C SER A 105 19.17 -1.80 4.66
N ASP A 106 19.53 -3.07 4.43
CA ASP A 106 18.69 -4.01 3.67
C ASP A 106 17.27 -4.15 4.25
N ALA A 107 17.13 -4.04 5.58
CA ALA A 107 15.84 -4.12 6.25
C ALA A 107 14.99 -2.87 5.98
N GLU A 108 15.59 -1.68 6.02
CA GLU A 108 14.90 -0.43 5.72
C GLU A 108 14.53 -0.36 4.23
N LYS A 109 15.42 -0.83 3.34
CA LYS A 109 15.12 -0.97 1.90
C LYS A 109 13.89 -1.83 1.68
N LEU A 110 13.83 -3.02 2.29
CA LEU A 110 12.67 -3.91 2.19
C LEU A 110 11.38 -3.22 2.68
N LEU A 111 11.44 -2.48 3.80
CA LEU A 111 10.29 -1.72 4.29
C LEU A 111 9.84 -0.65 3.28
N CYS A 112 10.78 0.08 2.69
CA CYS A 112 10.48 1.06 1.64
C CYS A 112 9.83 0.42 0.42
N TYR A 113 10.34 -0.73 -0.03
CA TYR A 113 9.75 -1.47 -1.14
C TYR A 113 8.32 -1.94 -0.80
N ASN A 114 8.11 -2.49 0.40
CA ASN A 114 6.78 -2.92 0.84
C ASN A 114 5.81 -1.76 0.95
N ARG A 115 6.25 -0.58 1.41
CA ARG A 115 5.44 0.65 1.42
C ARG A 115 5.09 1.10 -0.01
N ALA A 116 6.05 1.07 -0.94
CA ALA A 116 5.79 1.38 -2.34
C ALA A 116 4.74 0.43 -2.95
N ASN A 117 4.88 -0.88 -2.73
CA ASN A 117 3.90 -1.88 -3.17
C ASN A 117 2.54 -1.72 -2.46
N ARG A 118 2.54 -1.29 -1.18
CA ARG A 118 1.31 -0.99 -0.43
C ARG A 118 0.51 0.13 -1.08
N GLU A 119 1.16 1.21 -1.53
CA GLU A 119 0.48 2.28 -2.26
C GLU A 119 -0.16 1.77 -3.56
N VAL A 120 0.53 0.87 -4.27
CA VAL A 120 -0.04 0.20 -5.46
C VAL A 120 -1.25 -0.67 -5.10
N ALA A 121 -1.14 -1.44 -4.01
CA ALA A 121 -2.22 -2.31 -3.55
C ALA A 121 -3.46 -1.50 -3.13
N VAL A 122 -3.26 -0.34 -2.46
CA VAL A 122 -4.34 0.60 -2.12
C VAL A 122 -4.99 1.16 -3.39
N LEU A 123 -4.18 1.62 -4.36
CA LEU A 123 -4.68 2.10 -5.66
C LEU A 123 -5.52 1.03 -6.40
N CYS A 124 -5.10 -0.23 -6.32
CA CYS A 124 -5.79 -1.35 -6.95
C CYS A 124 -6.95 -1.93 -6.12
N ASN A 125 -7.23 -1.36 -4.94
CA ASN A 125 -8.19 -1.86 -3.96
C ASN A 125 -7.96 -3.33 -3.55
N HIS A 126 -6.70 -3.76 -3.43
CA HIS A 126 -6.31 -5.09 -2.96
C HIS A 126 -6.40 -5.16 -1.42
N GLN A 127 -7.62 -5.24 -0.92
CA GLN A 127 -7.91 -5.33 0.52
C GLN A 127 -8.03 -6.78 0.97
N ARG A 128 -7.77 -7.02 2.25
CA ARG A 128 -8.04 -8.29 2.94
C ARG A 128 -8.58 -8.04 4.35
N ALA A 129 -9.32 -9.01 4.86
CA ALA A 129 -9.65 -9.04 6.29
C ALA A 129 -8.38 -9.24 7.14
N VAL A 130 -8.43 -8.74 8.38
CA VAL A 130 -7.36 -8.99 9.35
C VAL A 130 -7.19 -10.50 9.56
N PRO A 131 -5.98 -11.06 9.38
CA PRO A 131 -5.75 -12.49 9.58
C PRO A 131 -6.06 -12.91 11.02
N LYS A 132 -6.75 -14.05 11.21
CA LYS A 132 -7.14 -14.57 12.53
C LYS A 132 -5.98 -14.77 13.51
N GLY A 133 -4.77 -15.00 13.01
CA GLY A 133 -3.56 -15.20 13.82
C GLY A 133 -2.69 -13.96 13.98
N HIS A 134 -3.15 -12.79 13.52
CA HIS A 134 -2.33 -11.57 13.51
C HIS A 134 -1.93 -11.16 14.93
N GLU A 135 -2.88 -11.04 15.84
CA GLU A 135 -2.65 -10.62 17.24
C GLU A 135 -1.61 -11.52 17.94
N LYS A 136 -1.82 -12.84 17.91
CA LYS A 136 -0.85 -13.80 18.46
C LYS A 136 0.54 -13.73 17.81
N SER A 137 0.60 -13.37 16.53
CA SER A 137 1.89 -13.20 15.82
C SER A 137 2.60 -11.91 16.24
N MET A 138 1.82 -10.86 16.53
CA MET A 138 2.31 -9.57 17.01
C MET A 138 2.79 -9.66 18.46
N GLU A 139 2.04 -10.33 19.35
CA GLU A 139 2.46 -10.59 20.74
C GLU A 139 3.83 -11.29 20.78
N LYS A 140 3.99 -12.38 20.02
CA LYS A 140 5.27 -13.10 19.93
C LYS A 140 6.42 -12.27 19.36
N LEU A 141 6.11 -11.28 18.53
CA LEU A 141 7.11 -10.36 17.98
C LEU A 141 7.50 -9.30 19.02
N GLU A 142 6.52 -8.79 19.77
CA GLU A 142 6.69 -7.88 20.89
C GLU A 142 7.58 -8.51 21.98
N GLU A 143 7.29 -9.74 22.39
CA GLU A 143 8.09 -10.49 23.37
C GLU A 143 9.56 -10.62 22.93
N LYS A 144 9.80 -10.88 21.64
CA LYS A 144 11.16 -10.96 21.08
C LYS A 144 11.87 -9.60 21.09
N ILE A 145 11.14 -8.53 20.82
CA ILE A 145 11.67 -7.16 20.85
C ILE A 145 12.06 -6.80 22.29
N GLU A 146 11.20 -7.05 23.27
CA GLU A 146 11.49 -6.74 24.67
C GLU A 146 12.66 -7.56 25.21
N ALA A 147 12.70 -8.88 24.96
CA ALA A 147 13.86 -9.70 25.30
C ALA A 147 15.17 -9.21 24.65
N LYS A 148 15.08 -8.62 23.45
CA LYS A 148 16.23 -8.06 22.75
C LYS A 148 16.70 -6.75 23.38
N LYS A 149 15.77 -5.88 23.78
CA LYS A 149 16.07 -4.63 24.49
C LYS A 149 16.74 -4.91 25.85
N GLU A 150 16.28 -5.91 26.58
CA GLU A 150 16.92 -6.35 27.83
C GLU A 150 18.36 -6.81 27.60
N ALA A 151 18.58 -7.68 26.60
CA ALA A 151 19.93 -8.14 26.25
C ALA A 151 20.86 -7.00 25.81
N ILE A 152 20.33 -5.99 25.12
CA ILE A 152 21.08 -4.77 24.75
C ILE A 152 21.46 -3.98 26.00
N HIS A 153 20.52 -3.77 26.94
CA HIS A 153 20.78 -3.05 28.18
C HIS A 153 21.89 -3.72 29.01
N GLU A 154 21.87 -5.05 29.14
CA GLU A 154 22.92 -5.82 29.80
C GLU A 154 24.27 -5.71 29.07
N ALA A 155 24.27 -5.85 27.74
CA ALA A 155 25.47 -5.71 26.93
C ALA A 155 26.08 -4.29 27.02
N GLN A 156 25.25 -3.25 27.10
CA GLN A 156 25.69 -1.87 27.32
C GLN A 156 26.38 -1.71 28.67
N LYS A 157 25.83 -2.30 29.74
CA LYS A 157 26.44 -2.27 31.08
C LYS A 157 27.81 -2.96 31.06
N GLN A 158 27.88 -4.17 30.50
CA GLN A 158 29.14 -4.92 30.37
C GLN A 158 30.19 -4.18 29.53
N ALA A 159 29.78 -3.50 28.45
CA ALA A 159 30.69 -2.67 27.66
C ALA A 159 31.21 -1.47 28.46
N LYS A 160 30.35 -0.78 29.23
CA LYS A 160 30.77 0.34 30.10
C LYS A 160 31.77 -0.10 31.16
N ASP A 161 31.57 -1.28 31.75
CA ASP A 161 32.49 -1.83 32.76
C ASP A 161 33.82 -2.24 32.15
N ALA A 162 33.80 -2.91 30.98
CA ALA A 162 35.01 -3.29 30.24
C ALA A 162 35.84 -2.09 29.78
N LYS A 163 35.20 -0.93 29.49
CA LYS A 163 35.89 0.31 29.11
C LYS A 163 36.87 0.80 30.18
N LYS A 164 36.62 0.48 31.46
CA LYS A 164 37.46 0.89 32.59
C LYS A 164 38.60 -0.09 32.89
N THR A 165 38.52 -1.32 32.41
CA THR A 165 39.41 -2.43 32.78
C THR A 165 40.31 -2.90 31.65
N ASP A 166 39.75 -3.14 30.46
CA ASP A 166 40.49 -3.69 29.32
C ASP A 166 39.94 -3.19 27.98
N LYS A 167 40.81 -2.51 27.22
CA LYS A 167 40.49 -1.96 25.90
C LYS A 167 40.15 -3.05 24.88
N ALA A 168 40.79 -4.22 24.92
CA ALA A 168 40.50 -5.32 24.01
C ALA A 168 39.14 -5.96 24.31
N LEU A 169 38.81 -6.13 25.60
CA LEU A 169 37.50 -6.60 26.04
C LEU A 169 36.39 -5.61 25.69
N TYR A 170 36.64 -4.30 25.83
CA TYR A 170 35.70 -3.26 25.45
C TYR A 170 35.32 -3.33 23.97
N GLU A 171 36.31 -3.42 23.06
CA GLU A 171 36.05 -3.52 21.62
C GLU A 171 35.24 -4.77 21.25
N LYS A 172 35.50 -5.91 21.91
CA LYS A 172 34.71 -7.14 21.72
C LYS A 172 33.26 -6.95 22.15
N LYS A 173 33.02 -6.31 23.30
CA LYS A 173 31.67 -6.05 23.83
C LYS A 173 30.92 -5.01 22.98
N LYS A 174 31.62 -3.99 22.48
CA LYS A 174 31.06 -2.99 21.57
C LYS A 174 30.56 -3.61 20.26
N LYS A 175 31.35 -4.48 19.61
CA LYS A 175 30.92 -5.21 18.41
C LYS A 175 29.69 -6.09 18.66
N MET A 176 29.63 -6.74 19.82
CA MET A 176 28.46 -7.54 20.20
C MET A 176 27.22 -6.65 20.39
N LEU A 177 27.38 -5.49 21.01
CA LEU A 177 26.31 -4.51 21.18
C LEU A 177 25.78 -4.00 19.83
N GLU A 178 26.66 -3.63 18.91
CA GLU A 178 26.29 -3.22 17.54
C GLU A 178 25.49 -4.30 16.82
N LYS A 179 25.90 -5.57 16.95
CA LYS A 179 25.15 -6.71 16.40
C LYS A 179 23.77 -6.87 17.02
N LEU A 180 23.65 -6.72 18.34
CA LEU A 180 22.37 -6.80 19.03
C LEU A 180 21.43 -5.68 18.61
N GLN A 181 21.94 -4.45 18.48
CA GLN A 181 21.19 -3.29 18.02
C GLN A 181 20.66 -3.51 16.59
N SER A 182 21.52 -3.89 15.65
CA SER A 182 21.09 -4.20 14.27
C SER A 182 20.02 -5.30 14.21
N GLN A 183 20.07 -6.29 15.11
CA GLN A 183 19.04 -7.32 15.20
C GLN A 183 17.72 -6.81 15.79
N LEU A 184 17.77 -5.88 16.76
CA LEU A 184 16.59 -5.20 17.28
C LEU A 184 15.93 -4.37 16.18
N ASP A 185 16.71 -3.56 15.46
CA ASP A 185 16.21 -2.68 14.39
C ASP A 185 15.45 -3.50 13.32
N LYS A 186 15.96 -4.68 12.95
CA LYS A 186 15.27 -5.62 12.04
C LYS A 186 13.92 -6.11 12.57
N LEU A 187 13.82 -6.38 13.87
CA LEU A 187 12.57 -6.82 14.49
C LEU A 187 11.55 -5.68 14.55
N GLU A 188 12.00 -4.47 14.87
CA GLU A 188 11.15 -3.27 14.91
C GLU A 188 10.63 -2.93 13.51
N ILE A 189 11.48 -3.00 12.49
CA ILE A 189 11.06 -2.84 11.09
C ILE A 189 10.04 -3.90 10.68
N ALA A 190 10.26 -5.17 11.03
CA ALA A 190 9.30 -6.24 10.73
C ALA A 190 7.95 -6.04 11.44
N LYS A 191 7.96 -5.45 12.64
CA LYS A 191 6.74 -5.08 13.38
C LYS A 191 5.97 -3.98 12.65
N ILE A 192 6.67 -2.94 12.20
CA ILE A 192 6.08 -1.83 11.43
C ILE A 192 5.45 -2.37 10.14
N ASP A 193 6.20 -3.15 9.36
CA ASP A 193 5.75 -3.71 8.07
C ASP A 193 4.48 -4.55 8.22
N ARG A 194 4.39 -5.39 9.26
CA ARG A 194 3.20 -6.20 9.54
C ARG A 194 1.98 -5.38 9.91
N ASN A 195 2.16 -4.32 10.70
CA ASN A 195 1.07 -3.44 11.11
C ASN A 195 0.55 -2.62 9.94
N GLU A 196 1.43 -2.04 9.12
CA GLU A 196 1.06 -1.23 7.96
C GLU A 196 0.27 -2.04 6.91
N ASN A 197 0.57 -3.33 6.80
CA ASN A 197 0.00 -4.24 5.80
C ASN A 197 -1.11 -5.18 6.35
N ILE A 198 -1.62 -4.94 7.56
CA ILE A 198 -2.59 -5.83 8.21
C ILE A 198 -3.84 -6.10 7.35
N THR A 199 -4.40 -5.06 6.73
CA THR A 199 -5.61 -5.10 5.89
C THR A 199 -5.32 -5.04 4.39
N ILE A 200 -4.05 -5.06 3.97
CA ILE A 200 -3.64 -4.90 2.57
C ILE A 200 -3.03 -6.20 2.04
N ALA A 201 -3.41 -6.59 0.83
CA ALA A 201 -2.91 -7.79 0.15
C ALA A 201 -1.89 -7.41 -0.93
N LEU A 202 -0.60 -7.48 -0.59
CA LEU A 202 0.51 -7.08 -1.47
C LEU A 202 0.78 -8.07 -2.62
N GLY A 203 0.55 -9.37 -2.41
CA GLY A 203 0.94 -10.40 -3.38
C GLY A 203 0.19 -10.32 -4.72
N THR A 204 -1.04 -9.81 -4.72
CA THR A 204 -1.82 -9.69 -5.95
C THR A 204 -1.26 -8.59 -6.87
N SER A 205 -0.88 -7.44 -6.32
CA SER A 205 -0.21 -6.38 -7.10
C SER A 205 1.14 -6.87 -7.59
N GLU A 206 1.94 -7.44 -6.69
CA GLU A 206 3.30 -7.90 -6.96
C GLU A 206 3.39 -8.87 -8.14
N LEU A 207 2.52 -9.88 -8.20
CA LEU A 207 2.61 -10.92 -9.22
C LEU A 207 1.96 -10.57 -10.55
N ASN A 208 0.97 -9.66 -10.57
CA ASN A 208 0.09 -9.51 -11.74
C ASN A 208 0.09 -8.10 -12.35
N TYR A 209 0.54 -7.08 -11.62
CA TYR A 209 0.34 -5.69 -12.04
C TYR A 209 1.63 -4.87 -12.07
N LEU A 210 2.72 -5.35 -11.46
CA LEU A 210 4.01 -4.68 -11.45
C LEU A 210 4.90 -5.19 -12.58
N ASP A 211 5.61 -4.27 -13.24
CA ASP A 211 6.71 -4.65 -14.14
C ASP A 211 7.91 -5.11 -13.30
N PRO A 212 8.32 -6.39 -13.36
CA PRO A 212 9.39 -6.92 -12.52
C PRO A 212 10.74 -6.26 -12.82
N ARG A 213 10.91 -5.63 -14.00
CA ARG A 213 12.15 -4.91 -14.34
C ARG A 213 12.37 -3.68 -13.45
N ILE A 214 11.29 -3.08 -12.94
CA ILE A 214 11.39 -1.98 -11.98
C ILE A 214 12.05 -2.49 -10.69
N SER A 215 11.56 -3.61 -10.16
CA SER A 215 12.09 -4.22 -8.94
C SER A 215 13.49 -4.81 -9.10
N VAL A 216 13.87 -5.25 -10.31
CA VAL A 216 15.22 -5.74 -10.60
C VAL A 216 16.22 -4.58 -10.76
N ALA A 217 15.77 -3.43 -11.25
CA ALA A 217 16.62 -2.26 -11.46
C ALA A 217 16.90 -1.48 -10.17
N TRP A 218 15.93 -1.45 -9.25
CA TRP A 218 16.04 -0.84 -7.92
C TRP A 218 16.83 -1.74 -6.96
#